data_AF-A0A6P0T115-F1
#
_entry.id   AF-A0A6P0T115-F1
#
_cell.length_a   1.000
_cell.length_b   1.000
_cell.length_c   1.000
_cell.angle_alpha   90.00
_cell.angle_beta   90.00
_cell.angle_gamma   90.00
#
_symmetry.space_group_name_H-M   'P 1'
#
loop_
_entity.id
_entity.type
_entity.pdbx_description
1 polymer ?
#
loop_
_entity_poly.entity_id
_entity_poly.type
_entity_poly.pdbx_seq_one_letter_code
_entity_poly.pdbx_strand_id
1 'polypeptide(L)'
;FEPWKLLPLDRSVLDQSVLEHEQGEFTDNEGNQLLRSRYGDVVETTQSAVAPVQLVSGIGHLYVFRQSIGNKLLVNRFVLDGIKNDLIPKLEVRFKRSRQKYLPAESMKIDKAEGKLNSIDSLNFRDINNQPFYEPAIELSFIENLQDGWFSVVLMPTIEKDVYRWNIFAYDSNQEIQKVILYSVRSSEQGLFSLKDYVFAEPDPDDPEVNKYRNIPGIIKRTLELQDDNSSSLTVVQGLSATAYDTQVERQTQDGMQLMREARRVMLAVPVQKGTDVITAALSFAVAIDGTLSQINTSPTSERLKSTNRDILLPLNTLDEVKVIGDSTPPAVGKIGAMGGNTEDKLSLKPVDTAVDSTLEGAKVKVEGTKNVDGHYKVVSVSGDTFEVQAQDQLIGDNLSLYANCQGG
;
A
#
# COMPACT_ATOMS: atom_id res chain seq x y z
N PHE A 1 5.20 -17.13 34.21
CA PHE A 1 5.75 -17.28 32.86
C PHE A 1 4.69 -17.91 32.00
N GLU A 2 4.30 -17.25 30.91
CA GLU A 2 3.38 -17.86 29.95
C GLU A 2 4.10 -19.00 29.21
N PRO A 3 3.42 -20.13 28.93
CA PRO A 3 4.00 -21.21 28.16
C PRO A 3 4.31 -20.73 26.74
N TRP A 4 5.37 -21.27 26.16
CA TRP A 4 5.66 -21.06 24.74
C TRP A 4 4.47 -21.52 23.89
N LYS A 5 4.09 -20.73 22.89
CA LYS A 5 3.03 -21.03 21.93
C LYS A 5 3.57 -20.91 20.51
N LEU A 6 3.23 -21.87 19.67
CA LEU A 6 3.53 -21.82 18.24
C LEU A 6 2.66 -20.78 17.56
N LEU A 7 3.25 -19.95 16.69
CA LEU A 7 2.50 -19.02 15.85
C LEU A 7 1.70 -19.79 14.79
N PRO A 8 0.40 -19.52 14.63
CA PRO A 8 -0.43 -20.20 13.64
C PRO A 8 -0.17 -19.65 12.21
N LEU A 9 0.66 -20.35 11.44
CA LEU A 9 1.05 -19.97 10.07
C LEU A 9 0.33 -20.77 8.97
N ASP A 10 -0.43 -21.80 9.36
CA ASP A 10 -1.05 -22.81 8.50
C ASP A 10 -2.56 -22.61 8.28
N ARG A 11 -3.16 -21.58 8.92
CA ARG A 11 -4.62 -21.44 8.99
C ARG A 11 -5.27 -20.87 7.73
N SER A 12 -4.51 -20.21 6.86
CA SER A 12 -5.05 -19.61 5.63
C SER A 12 -5.38 -20.70 4.61
N VAL A 13 -6.57 -20.61 4.02
CA VAL A 13 -7.04 -21.56 2.99
C VAL A 13 -6.95 -20.91 1.61
N LEU A 14 -6.55 -21.72 0.63
CA LEU A 14 -6.41 -21.34 -0.78
C LEU A 14 -7.61 -20.52 -1.28
N ASP A 15 -7.30 -19.44 -1.99
CA ASP A 15 -8.25 -18.62 -2.73
C ASP A 15 -7.76 -18.45 -4.16
N GLN A 16 -8.42 -19.15 -5.08
CA GLN A 16 -8.04 -19.15 -6.49
C GLN A 16 -8.22 -17.76 -7.13
N SER A 17 -9.25 -17.02 -6.73
CA SER A 17 -9.50 -15.67 -7.26
C SER A 17 -8.38 -14.70 -6.92
N VAL A 18 -7.75 -14.87 -5.75
CA VAL A 18 -6.59 -14.07 -5.35
C VAL A 18 -5.41 -14.40 -6.24
N LEU A 19 -5.10 -15.68 -6.46
CA LEU A 19 -3.97 -16.06 -7.33
C LEU A 19 -4.12 -15.52 -8.76
N GLU A 20 -5.33 -15.56 -9.30
CA GLU A 20 -5.63 -15.01 -10.63
C GLU A 20 -5.49 -13.48 -10.68
N HIS A 21 -5.99 -12.79 -9.66
CA HIS A 21 -5.82 -11.35 -9.51
C HIS A 21 -4.33 -10.95 -9.39
N GLU A 22 -3.56 -11.67 -8.56
CA GLU A 22 -2.13 -11.41 -8.37
C GLU A 22 -1.32 -11.66 -9.64
N GLN A 23 -1.68 -12.68 -10.43
CA GLN A 23 -1.02 -12.94 -11.72
C GLN A 23 -1.18 -11.77 -12.70
N GLY A 24 -2.35 -11.10 -12.70
CA GLY A 24 -2.61 -9.94 -13.54
C GLY A 24 -2.02 -8.63 -13.01
N GLU A 25 -2.09 -8.40 -11.69
CA GLU A 25 -1.76 -7.10 -11.10
C GLU A 25 -0.36 -7.03 -10.49
N PHE A 26 0.23 -8.15 -10.06
CA PHE A 26 1.49 -8.18 -9.30
C PHE A 26 2.62 -8.89 -10.02
N THR A 27 2.59 -8.89 -11.35
CA THR A 27 3.70 -9.30 -12.20
C THR A 27 4.44 -8.08 -12.75
N ASP A 28 5.73 -8.25 -13.03
CA ASP A 28 6.53 -7.28 -13.76
C ASP A 28 6.27 -7.38 -15.28
N ASN A 29 6.98 -6.55 -16.06
CA ASN A 29 6.85 -6.52 -17.51
C ASN A 29 7.35 -7.80 -18.20
N GLU A 30 8.15 -8.62 -17.51
CA GLU A 30 8.69 -9.89 -17.99
C GLU A 30 7.81 -11.08 -17.55
N GLY A 31 6.77 -10.82 -16.75
CA GLY A 31 5.85 -11.82 -16.23
C GLY A 31 6.29 -12.45 -14.91
N ASN A 32 7.38 -11.98 -14.29
CA ASN A 32 7.81 -12.47 -12.99
C ASN A 32 6.89 -11.91 -11.90
N GLN A 33 6.50 -12.75 -10.94
CA GLN A 33 5.70 -12.29 -9.81
C GLN A 33 6.55 -11.42 -8.87
N LEU A 34 6.01 -10.26 -8.51
CA LEU A 34 6.61 -9.33 -7.54
C LEU A 34 6.05 -9.56 -6.13
N LEU A 35 4.77 -9.93 -6.04
CA LEU A 35 4.08 -10.19 -4.77
C LEU A 35 3.15 -11.39 -4.94
N ARG A 36 3.13 -12.28 -3.94
CA ARG A 36 2.30 -13.49 -4.00
C ARG A 36 1.71 -13.86 -2.64
N SER A 37 0.44 -14.22 -2.62
CA SER A 37 -0.21 -14.87 -1.48
C SER A 37 0.20 -16.35 -1.40
N ARG A 38 0.72 -16.76 -0.24
CA ARG A 38 1.15 -18.11 0.08
C ARG A 38 0.23 -18.69 1.16
N TYR A 39 -0.48 -19.75 0.81
CA TYR A 39 -1.47 -20.40 1.68
C TYR A 39 -0.85 -21.53 2.51
N GLY A 40 -1.59 -21.96 3.54
CA GLY A 40 -1.10 -22.78 4.66
C GLY A 40 -0.92 -24.27 4.36
N ASP A 41 -1.02 -24.68 3.10
CA ASP A 41 -0.94 -26.07 2.66
C ASP A 41 0.48 -26.52 2.28
N VAL A 42 1.43 -25.58 2.16
CA VAL A 42 2.82 -25.87 1.75
C VAL A 42 3.82 -25.55 2.86
N VAL A 43 4.79 -26.44 3.06
CA VAL A 43 5.84 -26.35 4.09
C VAL A 43 6.66 -25.06 3.95
N GLU A 44 6.98 -24.64 2.73
CA GLU A 44 7.68 -23.38 2.47
C GLU A 44 6.93 -22.16 2.99
N THR A 45 5.60 -22.24 3.04
CA THR A 45 4.77 -21.19 3.62
C THR A 45 4.74 -21.29 5.14
N THR A 46 4.54 -22.48 5.69
CA THR A 46 4.22 -22.65 7.11
C THR A 46 5.44 -22.77 8.01
N GLN A 47 6.62 -23.05 7.45
CA GLN A 47 7.89 -23.11 8.18
C GLN A 47 8.78 -21.91 7.86
N SER A 48 9.65 -21.60 8.82
CA SER A 48 10.68 -20.57 8.69
C SER A 48 12.04 -21.24 8.64
N ALA A 49 12.99 -20.64 7.91
CA ALA A 49 14.39 -20.97 8.08
C ALA A 49 14.82 -20.72 9.55
N VAL A 50 15.86 -21.43 10.00
CA VAL A 50 16.47 -21.20 11.32
C VAL A 50 17.32 -19.93 11.25
N ALA A 51 16.66 -18.79 11.23
CA ALA A 51 17.23 -17.48 11.02
C ALA A 51 16.49 -16.41 11.84
N PRO A 52 17.11 -15.24 12.11
CA PRO A 52 16.43 -14.13 12.75
C PRO A 52 15.15 -13.71 12.03
N VAL A 53 14.14 -13.31 12.80
CA VAL A 53 12.89 -12.72 12.30
C VAL A 53 12.83 -11.25 12.67
N GLN A 54 12.13 -10.45 11.87
CA GLN A 54 11.92 -9.02 12.15
C GLN A 54 10.44 -8.77 12.46
N LEU A 55 10.19 -8.07 13.56
CA LEU A 55 8.86 -7.69 13.99
C LEU A 55 8.67 -6.19 13.81
N VAL A 56 7.59 -5.79 13.15
CA VAL A 56 7.22 -4.38 13.03
C VAL A 56 5.78 -4.20 13.48
N SER A 57 5.56 -3.35 14.47
CA SER A 57 4.21 -2.91 14.86
C SER A 57 3.89 -1.61 14.14
N GLY A 58 2.79 -1.58 13.38
CA GLY A 58 2.38 -0.41 12.63
C GLY A 58 1.03 -0.63 11.95
N ILE A 59 0.37 0.44 11.50
CA ILE A 59 -0.86 0.35 10.69
C ILE A 59 -1.92 -0.57 11.34
N GLY A 60 -1.98 -0.60 12.68
CA GLY A 60 -2.92 -1.43 13.46
C GLY A 60 -2.61 -2.93 13.54
N HIS A 61 -1.45 -3.41 13.09
CA HIS A 61 -1.10 -4.84 13.07
C HIS A 61 0.34 -5.09 13.53
N LEU A 62 0.61 -6.32 13.95
CA LEU A 62 1.95 -6.85 14.12
C LEU A 62 2.37 -7.60 12.84
N TYR A 63 3.42 -7.13 12.19
CA TYR A 63 4.02 -7.73 11.01
C TYR A 63 5.18 -8.62 11.44
N VAL A 64 5.15 -9.87 11.01
CA VAL A 64 6.20 -10.86 11.23
C VAL A 64 6.87 -11.13 9.89
N PHE A 65 8.04 -10.52 9.68
CA PHE A 65 8.89 -10.78 8.52
C PHE A 65 9.85 -11.92 8.83
N ARG A 66 9.90 -12.92 7.95
CA ARG A 66 10.67 -14.15 8.13
C ARG A 66 11.17 -14.70 6.81
N GLN A 67 12.29 -15.39 6.87
CA GLN A 67 12.81 -16.14 5.74
C GLN A 67 12.12 -17.52 5.67
N SER A 68 11.63 -17.89 4.49
CA SER A 68 11.16 -19.25 4.21
C SER A 68 12.34 -20.21 4.09
N ILE A 69 12.09 -21.52 4.18
CA ILE A 69 13.13 -22.54 3.91
C ILE A 69 13.65 -22.51 2.46
N GLY A 70 12.94 -21.84 1.56
CA GLY A 70 13.33 -21.59 0.16
C GLY A 70 13.98 -20.23 -0.07
N ASN A 71 14.48 -19.56 0.98
CA ASN A 71 15.20 -18.29 0.90
C ASN A 71 14.37 -17.11 0.34
N LYS A 72 13.05 -17.14 0.54
CA LYS A 72 12.13 -16.04 0.20
C LYS A 72 11.73 -15.25 1.44
N LEU A 73 11.44 -13.96 1.27
CA LEU A 73 10.92 -13.13 2.35
C LEU A 73 9.40 -13.26 2.43
N LEU A 74 8.91 -13.76 3.57
CA LEU A 74 7.48 -13.86 3.87
C LEU A 74 7.11 -12.84 4.94
N VAL A 75 5.92 -12.25 4.83
CA VAL A 75 5.31 -11.47 5.90
C VAL A 75 3.95 -12.03 6.29
N ASN A 76 3.72 -12.14 7.59
CA ASN A 76 2.45 -12.50 8.18
C ASN A 76 1.95 -11.36 9.07
N ARG A 77 0.64 -11.12 9.09
CA ARG A 77 0.04 -10.09 9.93
C ARG A 77 -0.78 -10.71 11.05
N PHE A 78 -0.63 -10.16 12.24
CA PHE A 78 -1.32 -10.60 13.44
C PHE A 78 -1.98 -9.43 14.15
N VAL A 79 -3.03 -9.76 14.90
CA VAL A 79 -3.66 -8.89 15.89
C VAL A 79 -3.60 -9.62 17.24
N LEU A 80 -3.35 -8.88 18.31
CA LEU A 80 -3.40 -9.42 19.66
C LEU A 80 -4.85 -9.49 20.13
N ASP A 81 -5.35 -10.70 20.41
CA ASP A 81 -6.61 -10.91 21.11
C ASP A 81 -6.39 -10.60 22.60
N GLY A 82 -6.85 -9.43 23.04
CA GLY A 82 -6.70 -8.98 24.42
C GLY A 82 -7.49 -9.79 25.44
N ILE A 83 -8.46 -10.63 25.02
CA ILE A 83 -9.22 -11.50 25.93
C ILE A 83 -8.43 -12.79 26.17
N LYS A 84 -7.85 -13.38 25.12
CA LYS A 84 -7.10 -14.64 25.20
C LYS A 84 -5.60 -14.46 25.41
N ASN A 85 -5.11 -13.23 25.27
CA ASN A 85 -3.70 -12.89 25.16
C ASN A 85 -2.98 -13.75 24.10
N ASP A 86 -3.60 -13.87 22.94
CA ASP A 86 -3.13 -14.70 21.82
C ASP A 86 -2.92 -13.86 20.56
N LEU A 87 -1.82 -14.09 19.85
CA LEU A 87 -1.63 -13.55 18.51
C LEU A 87 -2.47 -14.36 17.52
N ILE A 88 -3.44 -13.69 16.91
CA ILE A 88 -4.34 -14.28 15.91
C ILE A 88 -3.96 -13.73 14.53
N PRO A 89 -3.82 -14.58 13.49
CA PRO A 89 -3.58 -14.09 12.15
C PRO A 89 -4.71 -13.14 11.74
N LYS A 90 -4.35 -12.09 10.99
CA LYS A 90 -5.32 -11.14 10.49
C LYS A 90 -6.42 -11.87 9.70
N LEU A 91 -7.67 -11.48 9.93
CA LEU A 91 -8.80 -11.96 9.16
C LEU A 91 -8.92 -11.16 7.86
N GLU A 92 -9.39 -11.83 6.81
CA GLU A 92 -9.76 -11.15 5.57
C GLU A 92 -11.23 -11.36 5.23
N VAL A 93 -11.74 -10.46 4.39
CA VAL A 93 -13.13 -10.49 3.95
C VAL A 93 -13.20 -11.23 2.62
N ARG A 94 -14.06 -12.24 2.55
CA ARG A 94 -14.34 -13.02 1.34
C ARG A 94 -15.84 -13.23 1.18
N PHE A 95 -16.26 -13.67 0.00
CA PHE A 95 -17.60 -14.17 -0.23
C PHE A 95 -17.86 -15.45 0.58
N LYS A 96 -18.94 -15.48 1.36
CA LYS A 96 -19.23 -16.54 2.35
C LYS A 96 -19.37 -17.94 1.74
N ARG A 97 -20.01 -18.05 0.57
CA ARG A 97 -20.33 -19.32 -0.08
C ARG A 97 -19.21 -19.77 -1.02
N SER A 98 -18.73 -18.89 -1.90
CA SER A 98 -17.60 -19.23 -2.80
C SER A 98 -16.28 -19.35 -2.05
N ARG A 99 -16.16 -18.69 -0.89
CA ARG A 99 -14.93 -18.58 -0.08
C ARG A 99 -13.79 -17.87 -0.81
N GLN A 100 -14.14 -17.07 -1.82
CA GLN A 100 -13.22 -16.33 -2.66
C GLN A 100 -13.31 -14.82 -2.38
N LYS A 101 -12.20 -14.10 -2.52
CA LYS A 101 -12.10 -12.67 -2.24
C LYS A 101 -12.68 -11.81 -3.36
N TYR A 102 -12.45 -12.18 -4.62
CA TYR A 102 -12.79 -11.34 -5.77
C TYR A 102 -13.98 -11.86 -6.58
N LEU A 103 -14.38 -13.12 -6.42
CA LEU A 103 -15.47 -13.71 -7.21
C LEU A 103 -16.58 -14.29 -6.31
N PRO A 104 -17.84 -13.87 -6.50
CA PRO A 104 -18.98 -14.50 -5.83
C PRO A 104 -19.26 -15.90 -6.42
N ALA A 105 -20.08 -16.70 -5.72
CA ALA A 105 -20.49 -18.01 -6.24
C ALA A 105 -21.29 -17.88 -7.56
N GLU A 106 -20.95 -18.72 -8.56
CA GLU A 106 -21.63 -18.74 -9.88
C GLU A 106 -23.15 -18.94 -9.80
N SER A 107 -23.61 -19.59 -8.73
CA SER A 107 -25.04 -19.80 -8.46
C SER A 107 -25.81 -18.52 -8.15
N MET A 108 -25.12 -17.42 -7.84
CA MET A 108 -25.71 -16.11 -7.57
C MET A 108 -26.32 -15.56 -8.87
N LYS A 109 -27.64 -15.48 -8.90
CA LYS A 109 -28.39 -15.00 -10.08
C LYS A 109 -29.43 -14.00 -9.67
N ILE A 110 -29.59 -12.96 -10.48
CA ILE A 110 -30.76 -12.09 -10.41
C ILE A 110 -31.88 -12.82 -11.12
N ASP A 111 -32.95 -13.13 -10.38
CA ASP A 111 -34.19 -13.56 -11.00
C ASP A 111 -34.80 -12.37 -11.75
N LYS A 112 -34.71 -12.40 -13.08
CA LYS A 112 -35.18 -11.30 -13.94
C LYS A 112 -36.71 -11.14 -13.91
N ALA A 113 -37.46 -12.15 -13.46
CA ALA A 113 -38.92 -12.09 -13.39
C ALA A 113 -39.42 -11.41 -12.10
N GLU A 114 -38.72 -11.61 -10.96
CA GLU A 114 -39.11 -11.05 -9.66
C GLU A 114 -38.21 -9.93 -9.15
N GLY A 115 -37.09 -9.64 -9.83
CA GLY A 115 -36.08 -8.69 -9.37
C GLY A 115 -35.37 -9.12 -8.08
N LYS A 116 -35.47 -10.40 -7.68
CA LYS A 116 -34.89 -10.94 -6.45
C LYS A 116 -33.53 -11.59 -6.68
N LEU A 117 -32.65 -11.42 -5.71
CA LEU A 117 -31.32 -12.05 -5.70
C LEU A 117 -31.45 -13.48 -5.17
N ASN A 118 -31.23 -14.47 -6.02
CA ASN A 118 -31.20 -15.87 -5.63
C ASN A 118 -29.76 -16.30 -5.30
N SER A 119 -29.62 -17.18 -4.30
CA SER A 119 -28.33 -17.74 -3.87
C SER A 119 -27.29 -16.68 -3.50
N ILE A 120 -27.71 -15.70 -2.70
CA ILE A 120 -26.88 -14.57 -2.27
C ILE A 120 -25.56 -15.07 -1.66
N ASP A 121 -24.47 -14.63 -2.28
CA ASP A 121 -23.13 -14.75 -1.73
C ASP A 121 -22.68 -13.37 -1.27
N SER A 122 -22.60 -13.18 0.05
CA SER A 122 -22.29 -11.88 0.67
C SER A 122 -20.86 -11.90 1.20
N LEU A 123 -20.26 -10.72 1.35
CA LEU A 123 -18.94 -10.57 1.94
C LEU A 123 -18.99 -10.73 3.47
N ASN A 124 -18.05 -11.49 4.03
CA ASN A 124 -17.87 -11.65 5.47
C ASN A 124 -16.45 -12.15 5.78
N PHE A 125 -16.04 -12.06 7.05
CA PHE A 125 -14.78 -12.62 7.53
C PHE A 125 -14.93 -14.09 7.99
N ARG A 126 -16.12 -14.68 7.84
CA ARG A 126 -16.41 -16.10 8.10
C ARG A 126 -17.24 -16.71 6.98
N ASP A 127 -17.03 -17.98 6.70
CA ASP A 127 -17.82 -18.74 5.73
C ASP A 127 -19.24 -19.09 6.25
N ILE A 128 -20.01 -19.83 5.46
CA ILE A 128 -21.35 -20.32 5.84
C ILE A 128 -21.34 -21.31 7.02
N ASN A 129 -20.20 -21.95 7.30
CA ASN A 129 -20.00 -22.87 8.41
C ASN A 129 -19.38 -22.16 9.64
N ASN A 130 -19.35 -20.83 9.64
CA ASN A 130 -18.79 -19.97 10.68
C ASN A 130 -17.26 -20.10 10.85
N GLN A 131 -16.56 -20.69 9.89
CA GLN A 131 -15.10 -20.79 9.88
C GLN A 131 -14.48 -19.45 9.43
N PRO A 132 -13.51 -18.91 10.17
CA PRO A 132 -12.87 -17.64 9.81
C PRO A 132 -11.99 -17.74 8.56
N PHE A 133 -11.94 -16.67 7.78
CA PHE A 133 -10.98 -16.51 6.70
C PHE A 133 -9.74 -15.79 7.24
N TYR A 134 -8.63 -16.52 7.33
CA TYR A 134 -7.34 -15.94 7.72
C TYR A 134 -6.54 -15.51 6.49
N GLU A 135 -5.86 -14.38 6.61
CA GLU A 135 -4.96 -13.86 5.59
C GLU A 135 -3.77 -14.82 5.38
N PRO A 136 -3.39 -15.11 4.11
CA PRO A 136 -2.19 -15.88 3.80
C PRO A 136 -0.90 -15.16 4.20
N ALA A 137 0.21 -15.89 4.18
CA ALA A 137 1.52 -15.22 4.19
C ALA A 137 1.70 -14.49 2.85
N ILE A 138 2.26 -13.29 2.86
CA ILE A 138 2.59 -12.56 1.64
C ILE A 138 4.08 -12.73 1.35
N GLU A 139 4.41 -13.29 0.21
CA GLU A 139 5.76 -13.41 -0.32
C GLU A 139 6.15 -12.13 -1.07
N LEU A 140 7.27 -11.54 -0.68
CA LEU A 140 7.90 -10.43 -1.39
C LEU A 140 8.85 -10.98 -2.45
N SER A 141 8.30 -11.46 -3.56
CA SER A 141 9.06 -12.17 -4.60
C SER A 141 10.09 -11.30 -5.32
N PHE A 142 10.01 -9.96 -5.23
CA PHE A 142 11.08 -9.05 -5.68
C PHE A 142 12.32 -9.05 -4.77
N ILE A 143 12.27 -9.75 -3.61
CA ILE A 143 13.40 -9.99 -2.71
C ILE A 143 13.73 -11.48 -2.78
N GLU A 144 14.86 -11.78 -3.41
CA GLU A 144 15.32 -13.16 -3.61
C GLU A 144 16.67 -13.40 -2.94
N ASN A 145 17.07 -14.67 -2.90
CA ASN A 145 18.41 -15.08 -2.42
C ASN A 145 18.74 -14.57 -1.01
N LEU A 146 17.76 -14.59 -0.11
CA LEU A 146 18.02 -14.28 1.28
C LEU A 146 18.95 -15.32 1.89
N GLN A 147 19.90 -14.85 2.69
CA GLN A 147 20.83 -15.69 3.43
C GLN A 147 20.66 -15.44 4.93
N ASP A 148 20.47 -16.51 5.69
CA ASP A 148 20.57 -16.54 7.16
C ASP A 148 19.83 -15.42 7.91
N GLY A 149 18.70 -14.93 7.36
CA GLY A 149 17.90 -13.84 7.91
C GLY A 149 18.58 -12.47 7.86
N TRP A 150 19.50 -12.25 6.92
CA TRP A 150 20.23 -10.99 6.74
C TRP A 150 19.38 -9.93 6.06
N PHE A 151 18.33 -9.52 6.76
CA PHE A 151 17.46 -8.43 6.36
C PHE A 151 17.00 -7.62 7.57
N SER A 152 16.61 -6.37 7.32
CA SER A 152 16.03 -5.48 8.33
C SER A 152 14.96 -4.61 7.68
N VAL A 153 13.90 -4.33 8.43
CA VAL A 153 12.70 -3.65 7.94
C VAL A 153 12.39 -2.45 8.80
N VAL A 154 12.18 -1.30 8.15
CA VAL A 154 11.82 -0.04 8.81
C VAL A 154 10.58 0.54 8.13
N LEU A 155 9.55 0.85 8.93
CA LEU A 155 8.32 1.50 8.47
C LEU A 155 8.40 3.01 8.72
N MET A 156 8.34 3.81 7.66
CA MET A 156 8.40 5.28 7.75
C MET A 156 7.06 5.93 7.45
N PRO A 157 6.61 6.91 8.27
CA PRO A 157 5.46 7.71 7.92
C PRO A 157 5.79 8.62 6.72
N THR A 158 4.76 9.01 5.97
CA THR A 158 4.86 10.09 4.98
C THR A 158 4.11 11.32 5.49
N ILE A 159 4.16 12.43 4.74
CA ILE A 159 3.36 13.62 5.01
C ILE A 159 1.87 13.41 4.73
N GLU A 160 1.55 12.45 3.85
CA GLU A 160 0.17 12.04 3.61
C GLU A 160 -0.35 11.27 4.84
N LYS A 161 -1.51 11.69 5.33
CA LYS A 161 -2.09 11.11 6.54
C LYS A 161 -2.35 9.61 6.36
N ASP A 162 -1.96 8.83 7.36
CA ASP A 162 -2.15 7.37 7.42
C ASP A 162 -1.49 6.59 6.28
N VAL A 163 -0.57 7.22 5.55
CA VAL A 163 0.25 6.59 4.52
C VAL A 163 1.67 6.38 5.07
N TYR A 164 2.20 5.19 4.77
CA TYR A 164 3.52 4.78 5.22
C TYR A 164 4.33 4.21 4.06
N ARG A 165 5.63 4.06 4.30
CA ARG A 165 6.56 3.44 3.35
C ARG A 165 7.45 2.42 4.06
N TRP A 166 7.45 1.21 3.54
CA TRP A 166 8.35 0.16 3.95
C TRP A 166 9.71 0.38 3.30
N ASN A 167 10.76 0.40 4.12
CA ASN A 167 12.15 0.36 3.68
C ASN A 167 12.76 -0.95 4.18
N ILE A 168 13.11 -1.83 3.25
CA ILE A 168 13.62 -3.18 3.52
C ILE A 168 15.04 -3.25 3.01
N PHE A 169 15.98 -3.51 3.92
CA PHE A 169 17.36 -3.81 3.58
C PHE A 169 17.52 -5.33 3.58
N ALA A 170 18.01 -5.90 2.50
CA ALA A 170 18.22 -7.34 2.38
C ALA A 170 19.58 -7.60 1.73
N TYR A 171 20.34 -8.54 2.26
CA TYR A 171 21.54 -9.03 1.59
C TYR A 171 21.14 -10.06 0.52
N ASP A 172 21.54 -9.80 -0.72
CA ASP A 172 21.35 -10.73 -1.83
C ASP A 172 22.59 -11.62 -1.97
N SER A 173 22.43 -12.92 -1.70
CA SER A 173 23.53 -13.88 -1.72
C SER A 173 23.87 -14.41 -3.13
N ASN A 174 23.22 -13.92 -4.18
CA ASN A 174 23.57 -14.25 -5.56
C ASN A 174 25.03 -13.89 -5.81
N GLN A 175 25.79 -14.81 -6.42
CA GLN A 175 27.22 -14.65 -6.72
C GLN A 175 27.54 -13.42 -7.56
N GLU A 176 26.60 -12.96 -8.39
CA GLU A 176 26.77 -11.76 -9.22
C GLU A 176 26.56 -10.45 -8.44
N ILE A 177 25.81 -10.49 -7.32
CA ILE A 177 25.39 -9.30 -6.57
C ILE A 177 26.17 -9.18 -5.25
N GLN A 178 26.05 -10.16 -4.34
CA GLN A 178 26.71 -10.21 -3.02
C GLN A 178 26.74 -8.87 -2.27
N LYS A 179 25.62 -8.14 -2.27
CA LYS A 179 25.50 -6.77 -1.75
C LYS A 179 24.20 -6.60 -0.97
N VAL A 180 24.17 -5.56 -0.13
CA VAL A 180 22.92 -5.13 0.49
C VAL A 180 22.08 -4.36 -0.52
N ILE A 181 20.82 -4.75 -0.68
CA ILE A 181 19.85 -4.08 -1.52
C ILE A 181 18.82 -3.39 -0.61
N LEU A 182 18.56 -2.12 -0.87
CA LEU A 182 17.46 -1.35 -0.31
C LEU A 182 16.25 -1.42 -1.25
N TYR A 183 15.16 -1.96 -0.74
CA TYR A 183 13.84 -1.92 -1.36
C TYR A 183 12.96 -0.91 -0.61
N SER A 184 12.36 0.04 -1.33
CA SER A 184 11.41 0.99 -0.77
C SER A 184 10.06 0.86 -1.48
N VAL A 185 9.00 0.59 -0.72
CA VAL A 185 7.65 0.31 -1.25
C VAL A 185 6.59 0.96 -0.35
N ARG A 186 5.62 1.65 -0.97
CA ARG A 186 4.54 2.33 -0.25
C ARG A 186 3.59 1.31 0.38
N SER A 187 3.00 1.62 1.52
CA SER A 187 1.92 0.81 2.09
C SER A 187 0.67 0.92 1.22
N SER A 188 -0.05 -0.18 1.01
CA SER A 188 -1.41 -0.11 0.45
C SER A 188 -2.41 0.38 1.52
N GLU A 189 -3.63 0.76 1.10
CA GLU A 189 -4.72 1.14 2.03
C GLU A 189 -5.03 0.06 3.06
N GLN A 190 -4.86 -1.21 2.69
CA GLN A 190 -5.05 -2.34 3.61
C GLN A 190 -3.86 -2.56 4.54
N GLY A 191 -2.79 -1.76 4.43
CA GLY A 191 -1.54 -1.89 5.17
C GLY A 191 -0.59 -2.95 4.64
N LEU A 192 -0.71 -3.38 3.37
CA LEU A 192 0.26 -4.28 2.72
C LEU A 192 1.25 -3.46 1.88
N PHE A 193 1.52 -3.87 0.65
CA PHE A 193 2.48 -3.26 -0.28
C PHE A 193 1.74 -2.76 -1.52
N SER A 194 1.96 -1.50 -1.89
CA SER A 194 1.45 -0.93 -3.14
C SER A 194 2.56 -0.94 -4.18
N LEU A 195 2.38 -1.74 -5.23
CA LEU A 195 3.38 -1.90 -6.31
C LEU A 195 3.19 -0.91 -7.45
N LYS A 196 2.11 -0.11 -7.42
CA LYS A 196 1.79 0.87 -8.46
C LYS A 196 2.59 2.15 -8.23
N ASP A 197 3.08 2.71 -9.33
CA ASP A 197 3.62 4.07 -9.37
C ASP A 197 2.53 5.04 -8.91
N TYR A 198 2.96 6.14 -8.28
CA TYR A 198 2.01 7.14 -7.80
C TYR A 198 2.56 8.55 -7.97
N VAL A 199 1.65 9.48 -8.19
CA VAL A 199 1.98 10.91 -8.28
C VAL A 199 1.90 11.49 -6.89
N PHE A 200 2.98 12.12 -6.44
CA PHE A 200 3.07 12.78 -5.15
C PHE A 200 3.10 14.28 -5.35
N ALA A 201 2.17 14.96 -4.68
CA ALA A 201 2.11 16.41 -4.61
C ALA A 201 2.95 16.89 -3.43
N GLU A 202 3.88 17.79 -3.69
CA GLU A 202 4.65 18.48 -2.66
C GLU A 202 4.58 20.00 -2.87
N PRO A 203 4.54 20.80 -1.78
CA PRO A 203 4.60 22.25 -1.91
C PRO A 203 5.90 22.67 -2.62
N ASP A 204 5.79 23.65 -3.51
CA ASP A 204 6.96 24.24 -4.16
C ASP A 204 7.85 24.88 -3.08
N PRO A 205 9.15 24.56 -3.00
CA PRO A 205 10.06 25.19 -2.06
C PRO A 205 10.10 26.73 -2.18
N ASP A 206 9.86 27.26 -3.38
CA ASP A 206 9.90 28.69 -3.67
C ASP A 206 8.52 29.37 -3.49
N ASP A 207 7.43 28.61 -3.63
CA ASP A 207 6.05 29.10 -3.48
C ASP A 207 5.13 28.03 -2.84
N PRO A 208 5.00 28.02 -1.49
CA PRO A 208 4.25 26.99 -0.78
C PRO A 208 2.76 26.88 -1.13
N GLU A 209 2.18 27.85 -1.84
CA GLU A 209 0.78 27.81 -2.32
C GLU A 209 0.64 26.95 -3.59
N VAL A 210 1.75 26.66 -4.27
CA VAL A 210 1.78 25.86 -5.51
C VAL A 210 2.27 24.44 -5.20
N ASN A 211 1.59 23.43 -5.74
CA ASN A 211 2.05 22.04 -5.65
C ASN A 211 2.86 21.63 -6.88
N LYS A 212 4.06 21.10 -6.65
CA LYS A 212 4.84 20.36 -7.63
C LYS A 212 4.49 18.88 -7.55
N TYR A 213 4.30 18.26 -8.71
CA TYR A 213 3.97 16.84 -8.81
C TYR A 213 5.18 16.05 -9.29
N ARG A 214 5.53 14.99 -8.57
CA ARG A 214 6.54 14.02 -9.02
C ARG A 214 5.99 12.61 -9.04
N ASN A 215 6.34 11.85 -10.09
CA ASN A 215 6.03 10.43 -10.16
C ASN A 215 7.06 9.66 -9.33
N ILE A 216 6.59 8.88 -8.35
CA ILE A 216 7.41 8.02 -7.53
C ILE A 216 7.13 6.56 -7.92
N PRO A 217 8.18 5.77 -8.24
CA PRO A 217 8.02 4.35 -8.48
C PRO A 217 7.35 3.60 -7.33
N GLY A 218 6.49 2.64 -7.64
CA GLY A 218 5.84 1.78 -6.65
C GLY A 218 6.85 0.98 -5.83
N ILE A 219 7.84 0.40 -6.51
CA ILE A 219 8.98 -0.29 -5.90
C ILE A 219 10.27 0.39 -6.36
N ILE A 220 11.08 0.84 -5.40
CA ILE A 220 12.42 1.39 -5.65
C ILE A 220 13.43 0.36 -5.17
N LYS A 221 14.27 -0.16 -6.07
CA LYS A 221 15.40 -1.04 -5.77
C LYS A 221 16.71 -0.26 -5.91
N ARG A 222 17.56 -0.33 -4.88
CA ARG A 222 18.89 0.31 -4.87
C ARG A 222 19.92 -0.65 -4.29
N THR A 223 20.99 -0.89 -5.04
CA THR A 223 22.14 -1.67 -4.55
C THR A 223 23.07 -0.74 -3.78
N LEU A 224 23.44 -1.14 -2.55
CA LEU A 224 24.37 -0.41 -1.71
C LEU A 224 25.78 -0.96 -1.93
N GLU A 225 26.64 -0.14 -2.52
CA GLU A 225 28.06 -0.45 -2.63
C GLU A 225 28.80 0.12 -1.43
N LEU A 226 29.27 -0.78 -0.56
CA LEU A 226 30.07 -0.41 0.60
C LEU A 226 31.54 -0.43 0.16
N GLN A 227 32.21 0.70 0.31
CA GLN A 227 33.62 0.84 -0.03
C GLN A 227 34.40 1.40 1.16
N ASP A 228 35.69 1.09 1.23
CA ASP A 228 36.60 1.70 2.19
C ASP A 228 37.13 3.05 1.71
N ASP A 229 38.00 3.68 2.51
CA ASP A 229 38.60 4.98 2.22
C ASP A 229 39.43 5.00 0.92
N ASN A 230 39.80 3.82 0.40
CA ASN A 230 40.55 3.64 -0.84
C ASN A 230 39.65 3.19 -2.01
N SER A 231 38.33 3.35 -1.89
CA SER A 231 37.33 2.87 -2.87
C SER A 231 37.35 1.35 -3.09
N SER A 232 37.93 0.56 -2.18
CA SER A 232 37.91 -0.90 -2.28
C SER A 232 36.59 -1.44 -1.75
N SER A 233 35.96 -2.35 -2.49
CA SER A 233 34.68 -2.95 -2.09
C SER A 233 34.83 -3.72 -0.78
N LEU A 234 33.89 -3.49 0.14
CA LEU A 234 33.78 -4.17 1.43
C LEU A 234 32.81 -5.33 1.31
N THR A 235 33.19 -6.48 1.86
CA THR A 235 32.36 -7.70 1.83
C THR A 235 31.50 -7.77 3.08
N VAL A 236 30.20 -8.00 2.93
CA VAL A 236 29.27 -8.22 4.05
C VAL A 236 29.51 -9.62 4.63
N VAL A 237 29.65 -9.72 5.95
CA VAL A 237 30.01 -10.99 6.61
C VAL A 237 28.99 -11.50 7.63
N GLN A 238 28.04 -10.67 8.06
CA GLN A 238 26.98 -11.04 9.01
C GLN A 238 25.70 -10.26 8.75
N GLY A 239 24.65 -10.60 9.50
CA GLY A 239 23.36 -9.93 9.46
C GLY A 239 23.43 -8.44 9.75
N LEU A 240 22.63 -7.68 9.01
CA LEU A 240 22.51 -6.23 9.10
C LEU A 240 21.38 -5.81 10.04
N SER A 241 21.46 -4.58 10.54
CA SER A 241 20.39 -3.99 11.37
C SER A 241 20.12 -2.55 10.93
N ALA A 242 18.84 -2.20 10.80
CA ALA A 242 18.42 -0.85 10.50
C ALA A 242 17.44 -0.36 11.56
N THR A 243 17.54 0.92 11.93
CA THR A 243 16.60 1.55 12.86
C THR A 243 16.37 3.00 12.48
N ALA A 244 15.16 3.48 12.78
CA ALA A 244 14.82 4.88 12.61
C ALA A 244 15.07 5.67 13.89
N TYR A 245 15.54 6.90 13.75
CA TYR A 245 15.82 7.79 14.87
C TYR A 245 15.50 9.24 14.48
N ASP A 246 15.30 10.08 15.50
CA ASP A 246 15.05 11.50 15.34
C ASP A 246 16.30 12.30 15.76
N THR A 247 16.67 13.31 15.00
CA THR A 247 17.63 14.33 15.43
C THR A 247 16.91 15.45 16.16
N GLN A 248 17.62 16.11 17.08
CA GLN A 248 17.12 17.26 17.81
C GLN A 248 18.06 18.45 17.60
N VAL A 249 17.47 19.64 17.53
CA VAL A 249 18.21 20.90 17.53
C VAL A 249 17.66 21.83 18.59
N GLU A 250 18.53 22.65 19.16
CA GLU A 250 18.13 23.69 20.06
C GLU A 250 17.39 24.80 19.29
N ARG A 251 16.20 25.17 19.75
CA ARG A 251 15.44 26.32 19.23
C ARG A 251 14.95 27.19 20.38
N GLN A 252 14.94 28.49 20.14
CA GLN A 252 14.29 29.46 21.02
C GLN A 252 12.77 29.29 20.90
N THR A 253 12.10 29.02 22.02
CA THR A 253 10.64 29.01 22.14
C THR A 253 10.19 30.13 23.10
N GLN A 254 8.88 30.24 23.31
CA GLN A 254 8.30 31.18 24.28
C GLN A 254 8.78 30.89 25.72
N ASP A 255 9.15 29.64 26.00
CA ASP A 255 9.62 29.17 27.30
C ASP A 255 11.16 29.13 27.42
N GLY A 256 11.89 29.64 26.42
CA GLY A 256 13.36 29.64 26.39
C GLY A 256 13.95 28.67 25.38
N MET A 257 15.24 28.34 25.53
CA MET A 257 15.93 27.39 24.66
C MET A 257 15.45 25.97 24.96
N GLN A 258 14.95 25.27 23.95
CA GLN A 258 14.47 23.89 24.07
C GLN A 258 14.99 23.03 22.92
N LEU A 259 15.28 21.75 23.22
CA LEU A 259 15.59 20.76 22.20
C LEU A 259 14.30 20.35 21.49
N MET A 260 14.23 20.63 20.20
CA MET A 260 13.10 20.31 19.34
C MET A 260 13.51 19.26 18.32
N ARG A 261 12.60 18.33 18.00
CA ARG A 261 12.82 17.39 16.90
C ARG A 261 13.05 18.16 15.60
N GLU A 262 14.12 17.83 14.89
CA GLU A 262 14.47 18.44 13.61
C GLU A 262 14.10 17.53 12.45
N ALA A 263 14.73 16.36 12.37
CA ALA A 263 14.56 15.46 11.23
C ALA A 263 14.50 14.00 11.66
N ARG A 264 13.75 13.20 10.87
CA ARG A 264 13.74 11.75 10.96
C ARG A 264 14.83 11.18 10.05
N ARG A 265 15.58 10.20 10.56
CA ARG A 265 16.66 9.51 9.84
C ARG A 265 16.55 8.00 10.01
N VAL A 266 17.16 7.25 9.10
CA VAL A 266 17.33 5.80 9.22
C VAL A 266 18.81 5.48 9.25
N MET A 267 19.26 4.78 10.29
CA MET A 267 20.62 4.26 10.37
C MET A 267 20.62 2.78 9.96
N LEU A 268 21.51 2.41 9.05
CA LEU A 268 21.81 1.04 8.68
C LEU A 268 23.22 0.71 9.20
N ALA A 269 23.35 -0.37 9.94
CA ALA A 269 24.61 -0.94 10.39
C ALA A 269 24.85 -2.29 9.71
N VAL A 270 25.99 -2.43 9.04
CA VAL A 270 26.37 -3.63 8.29
C VAL A 270 27.75 -4.11 8.75
N PRO A 271 27.86 -5.33 9.30
CA PRO A 271 29.16 -5.94 9.56
C PRO A 271 29.86 -6.31 8.26
N VAL A 272 31.06 -5.77 8.06
CA VAL A 272 31.86 -5.93 6.84
C VAL A 272 33.30 -6.31 7.14
N GLN A 273 33.92 -7.01 6.20
CA GLN A 273 35.34 -7.36 6.23
C GLN A 273 36.18 -6.22 5.64
N LYS A 274 37.17 -5.72 6.41
CA LYS A 274 38.21 -4.80 5.92
C LYS A 274 39.59 -5.43 6.23
N GLY A 275 40.23 -5.99 5.20
CA GLY A 275 41.46 -6.77 5.40
C GLY A 275 41.18 -8.02 6.22
N THR A 276 41.83 -8.17 7.38
CA THR A 276 41.59 -9.29 8.33
C THR A 276 40.53 -8.99 9.38
N ASP A 277 40.10 -7.73 9.52
CA ASP A 277 39.22 -7.30 10.59
C ASP A 277 37.75 -7.27 10.14
N VAL A 278 36.85 -7.59 11.07
CA VAL A 278 35.41 -7.39 10.91
C VAL A 278 35.06 -6.07 11.60
N ILE A 279 34.59 -5.10 10.83
CA ILE A 279 34.16 -3.78 11.30
C ILE A 279 32.68 -3.56 10.99
N THR A 280 32.09 -2.50 11.54
CA THR A 280 30.70 -2.11 11.23
C THR A 280 30.69 -0.87 10.35
N ALA A 281 30.17 -0.99 9.13
CA ALA A 281 29.84 0.14 8.29
C ALA A 281 28.47 0.70 8.71
N ALA A 282 28.42 1.97 9.10
CA ALA A 282 27.19 2.65 9.49
C ALA A 282 26.81 3.71 8.45
N LEU A 283 25.61 3.62 7.89
CA LEU A 283 25.07 4.57 6.91
C LEU A 283 23.85 5.26 7.51
N SER A 284 23.78 6.58 7.42
CA SER A 284 22.64 7.37 7.92
C SER A 284 21.93 8.07 6.77
N PHE A 285 20.70 7.65 6.51
CA PHE A 285 19.84 8.19 5.47
C PHE A 285 18.91 9.27 6.05
N ALA A 286 18.79 10.40 5.35
CA ALA A 286 17.69 11.31 5.61
C ALA A 286 16.39 10.72 5.05
N VAL A 287 15.27 10.94 5.75
CA VAL A 287 13.94 10.49 5.30
C VAL A 287 13.25 11.68 4.65
N ALA A 288 12.84 11.51 3.39
CA ALA A 288 12.07 12.51 2.66
C ALA A 288 10.60 12.49 3.10
N ILE A 289 9.85 13.55 2.73
CA ILE A 289 8.44 13.72 3.10
C ILE A 289 7.51 12.62 2.56
N ASP A 290 7.94 11.88 1.55
CA ASP A 290 7.23 10.73 0.97
C ASP A 290 7.68 9.38 1.57
N GLY A 291 8.46 9.41 2.65
CA GLY A 291 9.02 8.24 3.34
C GLY A 291 10.17 7.54 2.62
N THR A 292 10.65 8.07 1.48
CA THR A 292 11.83 7.53 0.79
C THR A 292 13.12 7.95 1.50
N LEU A 293 14.19 7.18 1.27
CA LEU A 293 15.50 7.45 1.84
C LEU A 293 16.37 8.26 0.85
N SER A 294 17.17 9.18 1.37
CA SER A 294 18.12 9.99 0.59
C SER A 294 19.09 9.12 -0.20
N GLN A 295 19.46 9.56 -1.40
CA GLN A 295 20.51 8.92 -2.18
C GLN A 295 21.89 9.38 -1.65
N ILE A 296 22.83 8.44 -1.56
CA ILE A 296 24.20 8.72 -1.11
C ILE A 296 25.11 9.07 -2.30
N ASN A 297 24.74 8.65 -3.52
CA ASN A 297 25.48 8.90 -4.76
C ASN A 297 24.77 9.98 -5.60
N THR A 298 25.54 10.88 -6.20
CA THR A 298 25.08 11.94 -7.12
C THR A 298 24.61 11.42 -8.49
N SER A 299 24.99 10.19 -8.87
CA SER A 299 24.54 9.50 -10.09
C SER A 299 24.06 8.07 -9.78
N PRO A 300 22.93 7.91 -9.08
CA PRO A 300 22.50 6.60 -8.61
C PRO A 300 21.87 5.76 -9.74
N THR A 301 22.32 4.52 -9.88
CA THR A 301 21.64 3.52 -10.70
C THR A 301 20.48 2.93 -9.89
N SER A 302 19.26 3.41 -10.12
CA SER A 302 18.05 2.79 -9.56
C SER A 302 17.36 1.96 -10.63
N GLU A 303 17.03 0.72 -10.29
CA GLU A 303 16.26 -0.16 -11.15
C GLU A 303 14.78 -0.05 -10.77
N ARG A 304 13.92 0.28 -11.74
CA ARG A 304 12.47 0.29 -11.58
C ARG A 304 11.94 -1.08 -12.02
N LEU A 305 11.54 -1.91 -11.06
CA LEU A 305 11.10 -3.29 -11.30
C LEU A 305 9.71 -3.40 -11.95
N LYS A 306 8.86 -2.37 -11.84
CA LYS A 306 7.59 -2.28 -12.56
C LYS A 306 7.44 -0.91 -13.19
N SER A 307 7.31 -0.88 -14.52
CA SER A 307 7.12 0.32 -15.32
C SER A 307 6.19 0.02 -16.48
N THR A 308 4.88 -0.08 -16.23
CA THR A 308 3.89 0.06 -17.30
C THR A 308 3.47 1.52 -17.39
N ASN A 309 4.39 2.32 -17.93
CA ASN A 309 4.16 3.45 -18.83
C ASN A 309 5.36 4.41 -18.77
N ARG A 310 5.87 4.78 -19.95
CA ARG A 310 6.40 6.13 -20.10
C ARG A 310 5.18 7.03 -19.96
N ASP A 311 5.19 7.93 -18.98
CA ASP A 311 4.29 9.08 -19.00
C ASP A 311 4.70 9.93 -20.21
N ILE A 312 4.16 9.59 -21.37
CA ILE A 312 3.97 10.56 -22.43
C ILE A 312 2.65 11.24 -22.05
N LEU A 313 2.74 12.49 -21.62
CA LEU A 313 1.60 13.39 -21.58
C LEU A 313 0.92 13.36 -22.95
N LEU A 314 -0.23 12.69 -23.05
CA LEU A 314 -1.12 12.74 -24.19
C LEU A 314 -2.58 12.71 -23.71
N PRO A 315 -3.48 13.38 -24.46
CA PRO A 315 -4.58 14.16 -23.93
C PRO A 315 -5.71 13.34 -23.32
N LEU A 316 -6.42 14.06 -22.45
CA LEU A 316 -7.60 13.83 -21.60
C LEU A 316 -8.72 12.85 -22.04
N ASN A 317 -8.48 11.78 -22.79
CA ASN A 317 -9.58 10.98 -23.32
C ASN A 317 -9.39 9.49 -22.99
N THR A 318 -9.94 9.07 -21.86
CA THR A 318 -10.49 7.71 -21.60
C THR A 318 -11.02 7.70 -20.16
N LEU A 319 -12.35 7.78 -20.00
CA LEU A 319 -13.06 7.86 -18.72
C LEU A 319 -14.19 6.82 -18.69
N ASP A 320 -14.29 6.09 -17.59
CA ASP A 320 -15.50 5.34 -17.20
C ASP A 320 -16.28 6.07 -16.08
N GLU A 321 -17.57 5.70 -16.03
CA GLU A 321 -18.77 5.99 -15.22
C GLU A 321 -18.86 7.13 -14.14
N VAL A 322 -20.05 7.72 -14.01
CA VAL A 322 -20.42 8.68 -12.94
C VAL A 322 -21.79 8.31 -12.39
N LYS A 323 -21.90 8.25 -11.07
CA LYS A 323 -23.09 7.89 -10.30
C LYS A 323 -23.60 9.08 -9.48
N VAL A 324 -24.72 9.67 -9.86
CA VAL A 324 -25.35 10.74 -9.07
C VAL A 324 -26.13 10.14 -7.89
N ILE A 325 -26.00 10.69 -6.68
CA ILE A 325 -26.88 10.36 -5.56
C ILE A 325 -27.82 11.54 -5.37
N GLY A 326 -29.01 11.46 -5.97
CA GLY A 326 -30.11 12.39 -5.78
C GLY A 326 -31.39 11.66 -5.35
N ASP A 327 -32.34 12.38 -4.75
CA ASP A 327 -33.55 11.86 -4.09
C ASP A 327 -34.60 11.22 -5.03
N SER A 328 -34.31 11.06 -6.33
CA SER A 328 -35.15 10.27 -7.23
C SER A 328 -34.79 8.79 -7.15
N THR A 329 -35.76 7.93 -6.88
CA THR A 329 -35.58 6.47 -6.92
C THR A 329 -36.11 5.91 -8.24
N PRO A 330 -35.29 5.16 -9.01
CA PRO A 330 -33.85 4.95 -8.85
C PRO A 330 -33.01 6.18 -9.29
N PRO A 331 -31.82 6.38 -8.70
CA PRO A 331 -30.96 7.52 -9.04
C PRO A 331 -30.57 7.52 -10.51
N ALA A 332 -30.51 8.70 -11.13
CA ALA A 332 -30.12 8.84 -12.52
C ALA A 332 -28.67 8.37 -12.73
N VAL A 333 -28.48 7.43 -13.67
CA VAL A 333 -27.17 6.89 -14.05
C VAL A 333 -26.86 7.33 -15.47
N GLY A 334 -25.64 7.83 -15.71
CA GLY A 334 -25.23 8.36 -17.00
C GLY A 334 -23.76 8.13 -17.30
N LYS A 335 -23.43 7.95 -18.59
CA LYS A 335 -22.04 7.93 -19.07
C LYS A 335 -21.56 9.34 -19.32
N ILE A 336 -20.33 9.68 -18.92
CA ILE A 336 -19.71 10.96 -19.27
C ILE A 336 -19.04 10.86 -20.64
N GLY A 337 -19.40 11.76 -21.54
CA GLY A 337 -18.89 11.82 -22.91
C GLY A 337 -17.75 12.82 -23.09
N ALA A 338 -17.64 13.80 -22.20
CA ALA A 338 -16.56 14.78 -22.20
C ALA A 338 -16.32 15.39 -20.81
N MET A 339 -15.06 15.72 -20.53
CA MET A 339 -14.66 16.56 -19.39
C MET A 339 -13.76 17.70 -19.87
N GLY A 340 -13.91 18.88 -19.27
CA GLY A 340 -13.08 20.04 -19.57
C GLY A 340 -12.73 20.83 -18.30
N GLY A 341 -11.48 21.24 -18.16
CA GLY A 341 -11.08 22.21 -17.13
C GLY A 341 -11.29 23.62 -17.66
N ASN A 342 -12.13 24.41 -17.00
CA ASN A 342 -12.34 25.82 -17.37
C ASN A 342 -11.42 26.78 -16.58
N THR A 343 -11.00 26.38 -15.37
CA THR A 343 -10.04 27.10 -14.47
C THR A 343 -9.40 26.08 -13.52
N GLU A 344 -8.29 26.43 -12.84
CA GLU A 344 -7.47 25.52 -12.01
C GLU A 344 -8.27 24.74 -10.93
N ASP A 345 -9.46 25.20 -10.54
CA ASP A 345 -10.26 24.62 -9.45
C ASP A 345 -11.62 24.03 -9.85
N LYS A 346 -11.98 24.00 -11.13
CA LYS A 346 -13.32 23.55 -11.59
C LYS A 346 -13.26 22.55 -12.74
N LEU A 347 -14.06 21.49 -12.60
CA LEU A 347 -14.21 20.43 -13.59
C LEU A 347 -15.60 20.49 -14.22
N SER A 348 -15.67 20.66 -15.54
CA SER A 348 -16.91 20.57 -16.32
C SER A 348 -17.13 19.15 -16.82
N LEU A 349 -18.33 18.61 -16.60
CA LEU A 349 -18.74 17.24 -16.93
C LEU A 349 -19.95 17.27 -17.88
N LYS A 350 -19.89 16.47 -18.96
CA LYS A 350 -20.98 16.31 -19.93
C LYS A 350 -21.45 14.86 -20.04
N PRO A 351 -22.66 14.52 -19.58
CA PRO A 351 -23.25 13.20 -19.82
C PRO A 351 -23.63 12.97 -21.29
N VAL A 352 -23.62 11.71 -21.74
CA VAL A 352 -24.02 11.28 -23.09
C VAL A 352 -25.50 10.90 -23.15
N ASP A 353 -25.97 10.18 -22.14
CA ASP A 353 -27.27 9.49 -22.18
C ASP A 353 -28.24 9.98 -21.09
N THR A 354 -27.89 11.06 -20.39
CA THR A 354 -28.68 11.59 -19.27
C THR A 354 -28.91 13.08 -19.45
N ALA A 355 -30.17 13.49 -19.41
CA ALA A 355 -30.53 14.90 -19.45
C ALA A 355 -30.01 15.59 -18.19
N VAL A 356 -29.25 16.67 -18.39
CA VAL A 356 -28.79 17.58 -17.35
C VAL A 356 -29.78 18.73 -17.28
N ASP A 357 -30.28 19.04 -16.09
CA ASP A 357 -31.12 20.21 -15.86
C ASP A 357 -30.69 20.94 -14.58
N SER A 358 -31.28 22.11 -14.33
CA SER A 358 -30.93 22.96 -13.19
C SER A 358 -31.22 22.33 -11.82
N THR A 359 -31.91 21.19 -11.74
CA THR A 359 -32.14 20.49 -10.47
C THR A 359 -30.89 19.80 -9.92
N LEU A 360 -29.85 19.66 -10.76
CA LEU A 360 -28.55 19.13 -10.35
C LEU A 360 -27.69 20.15 -9.59
N GLU A 361 -27.99 21.44 -9.63
CA GLU A 361 -27.20 22.45 -8.90
C GLU A 361 -27.27 22.20 -7.39
N GLY A 362 -26.09 22.05 -6.76
CA GLY A 362 -25.96 21.71 -5.35
C GLY A 362 -26.07 20.22 -5.00
N ALA A 363 -26.41 19.35 -5.97
CA ALA A 363 -26.51 17.91 -5.76
C ALA A 363 -25.11 17.27 -5.54
N LYS A 364 -25.11 16.11 -4.85
CA LYS A 364 -23.89 15.30 -4.67
C LYS A 364 -23.78 14.25 -5.77
N VAL A 365 -22.63 14.23 -6.43
CA VAL A 365 -22.34 13.29 -7.52
C VAL A 365 -21.11 12.49 -7.17
N LYS A 366 -21.14 11.18 -7.42
CA LYS A 366 -19.98 10.30 -7.31
C LYS A 366 -19.43 10.06 -8.71
N VAL A 367 -18.15 10.24 -8.92
CA VAL A 367 -17.43 9.91 -10.16
C VAL A 367 -16.63 8.62 -9.91
N GLU A 368 -16.73 7.61 -10.78
CA GLU A 368 -16.10 6.30 -10.58
C GLU A 368 -15.67 5.61 -11.88
N GLY A 369 -14.42 5.13 -11.99
CA GLY A 369 -13.90 4.52 -13.23
C GLY A 369 -13.06 5.49 -14.07
N THR A 370 -12.72 6.65 -13.53
CA THR A 370 -11.75 7.57 -14.13
C THR A 370 -10.35 7.25 -13.62
N LYS A 371 -9.32 7.61 -14.40
CA LYS A 371 -7.93 7.32 -14.01
C LYS A 371 -7.46 8.13 -12.80
N ASN A 372 -7.97 9.34 -12.59
CA ASN A 372 -7.43 10.31 -11.61
C ASN A 372 -8.48 11.17 -10.88
N VAL A 373 -9.78 10.98 -11.14
CA VAL A 373 -10.82 11.94 -10.73
C VAL A 373 -11.97 11.26 -9.97
N ASP A 374 -11.75 10.03 -9.53
CA ASP A 374 -12.73 9.29 -8.74
C ASP A 374 -12.94 9.99 -7.39
N GLY A 375 -14.20 10.16 -7.00
CA GLY A 375 -14.52 10.94 -5.80
C GLY A 375 -15.98 11.33 -5.69
N HIS A 376 -16.34 11.94 -4.56
CA HIS A 376 -17.64 12.56 -4.35
C HIS A 376 -17.50 14.07 -4.45
N TYR A 377 -18.32 14.67 -5.29
CA TYR A 377 -18.27 16.09 -5.60
C TYR A 377 -19.64 16.74 -5.41
N LYS A 378 -19.65 18.05 -5.21
CA LYS A 378 -20.85 18.88 -5.22
C LYS A 378 -20.93 19.65 -6.54
N VAL A 379 -22.10 19.63 -7.18
CA VAL A 379 -22.34 20.41 -8.39
C VAL A 379 -22.47 21.88 -8.03
N VAL A 380 -21.64 22.71 -8.67
CA VAL A 380 -21.52 24.16 -8.42
C VAL A 380 -22.43 24.95 -9.37
N SER A 381 -22.56 24.51 -10.62
CA SER A 381 -23.42 25.15 -11.61
C SER A 381 -23.78 24.21 -12.75
N VAL A 382 -24.92 24.45 -13.38
CA VAL A 382 -25.37 23.70 -14.56
C VAL A 382 -25.50 24.64 -15.76
N SER A 383 -24.93 24.26 -16.90
CA SER A 383 -25.00 25.05 -18.13
C SER A 383 -25.29 24.15 -19.33
N GLY A 384 -26.52 24.21 -19.83
CA GLY A 384 -26.97 23.41 -20.96
C GLY A 384 -26.91 21.91 -20.65
N ASP A 385 -26.16 21.15 -21.45
CA ASP A 385 -25.95 19.71 -21.26
C ASP A 385 -24.71 19.36 -20.41
N THR A 386 -24.14 20.35 -19.72
CA THR A 386 -22.96 20.20 -18.86
C THR A 386 -23.22 20.67 -17.44
N PHE A 387 -22.48 20.14 -16.47
CA PHE A 387 -22.47 20.62 -15.09
C PHE A 387 -21.04 20.73 -14.56
N GLU A 388 -20.79 21.69 -13.67
CA GLU A 388 -19.46 21.94 -13.09
C GLU A 388 -19.39 21.44 -11.64
N VAL A 389 -18.25 20.87 -11.25
CA VAL A 389 -17.92 20.46 -9.88
C VAL A 389 -16.59 21.08 -9.44
N GLN A 390 -16.43 21.28 -8.13
CA GLN A 390 -15.20 21.84 -7.56
C GLN A 390 -14.13 20.75 -7.38
N ALA A 391 -12.94 20.96 -7.94
CA ALA A 391 -11.88 19.95 -7.98
C ALA A 391 -11.17 19.72 -6.62
N GLN A 392 -11.14 20.75 -5.77
CA GLN A 392 -10.52 20.69 -4.43
C GLN A 392 -11.43 20.09 -3.34
N ASP A 393 -12.74 20.04 -3.56
CA ASP A 393 -13.70 19.47 -2.60
C ASP A 393 -13.95 17.98 -2.91
N GLN A 394 -12.89 17.16 -2.86
CA GLN A 394 -13.13 15.75 -2.55
C GLN A 394 -13.68 15.71 -1.13
N LEU A 395 -14.98 15.45 -1.00
CA LEU A 395 -15.59 15.22 0.30
C LEU A 395 -14.98 13.94 0.89
N ILE A 396 -13.95 14.11 1.73
CA ILE A 396 -13.48 13.06 2.64
C ILE A 396 -14.66 12.70 3.51
N GLY A 397 -14.99 11.40 3.58
CA GLY A 397 -16.18 10.91 4.26
C GLY A 397 -16.30 11.45 5.69
N ASP A 398 -17.21 12.39 5.90
CA ASP A 398 -17.70 12.71 7.23
C ASP A 398 -18.68 11.62 7.66
N ASN A 399 -18.24 10.86 8.64
CA ASN A 399 -19.08 10.04 9.49
C ASN A 399 -20.16 10.91 10.14
N LEU A 400 -21.43 10.61 9.84
CA LEU A 400 -22.52 10.84 10.79
C LEU A 400 -23.22 9.50 11.01
N SER A 401 -22.72 8.80 12.03
CA SER A 401 -23.48 7.78 12.73
C SER A 401 -24.69 8.46 13.35
N LEU A 402 -25.89 8.19 12.84
CA LEU A 402 -27.12 8.34 13.63
C LEU A 402 -27.52 6.94 14.10
N TYR A 403 -27.12 6.63 15.33
CA TYR A 403 -27.81 5.63 16.13
C TYR A 403 -29.22 6.18 16.44
N ALA A 404 -30.25 5.53 15.91
CA ALA A 404 -31.60 5.64 16.44
C ALA A 404 -32.01 4.26 16.95
N ASN A 405 -31.99 4.13 18.27
CA ASN A 405 -32.62 3.04 18.99
C ASN A 405 -34.11 3.37 19.08
N CYS A 406 -34.98 2.51 18.54
CA CYS A 406 -36.40 2.51 18.90
C CYS A 406 -36.78 1.10 19.31
N GLN A 407 -36.96 0.92 20.62
CA GLN A 407 -37.81 -0.12 21.16
C GLN A 407 -39.29 0.20 20.88
N GLY A 408 -40.09 -0.87 20.77
CA GLY A 408 -41.55 -0.90 20.67
C GLY A 408 -41.95 -2.02 19.71
N GLY A 409 -42.61 -3.10 20.12
CA GLY A 409 -43.44 -3.28 21.32
C GLY A 409 -42.80 -3.85 22.57
#